data_AF-A0A964UV61-F1
#
_entry.id   AF-A0A964UV61-F1
#
_cell.length_a   1.000
_cell.length_b   1.000
_cell.length_c   1.000
_cell.angle_alpha   90.00
_cell.angle_beta   90.00
_cell.angle_gamma   90.00
#
_symmetry.space_group_name_H-M   'P 1'
#
loop_
_entity.id
_entity.type
_entity.pdbx_description
1 polymer ?
#
loop_
_entity_poly.entity_id
_entity_poly.type
_entity_poly.pdbx_seq_one_letter_code
_entity_poly.pdbx_strand_id
1 'polypeptide(L)'
;MSLISTAAPLRRRLLVPALAALSLFTAVVPAAGSAQAHQAGLRCPHSACGSLTVGTPSLAPPATEPCTAKEQVVCRIREMTPAERLEARDVRVRYHQLLMDMGRRRCELEKAGASPETVARELVEMRNQAKDIARAGMTREQVEALEQRNREKYGNPLGPTADQLYAKLGSWEQVVESAGRTSASVDGELGLAYKACACAH
;
A
#
# COMPACT_ATOMS: atom_id res chain seq x y z
N MET A 1 52.58 3.32 -39.47
CA MET A 1 51.87 3.62 -40.72
C MET A 1 51.45 5.07 -40.69
N SER A 2 51.91 5.80 -41.70
CA SER A 2 51.53 7.11 -42.28
C SER A 2 50.84 8.22 -41.47
N LEU A 3 51.45 9.41 -41.61
CA LEU A 3 51.02 10.77 -41.28
C LEU A 3 49.96 11.33 -42.26
N ILE A 4 49.51 12.56 -41.95
CA ILE A 4 48.85 13.63 -42.76
C ILE A 4 47.42 13.90 -42.22
N SER A 5 47.09 14.98 -41.49
CA SER A 5 47.24 16.46 -41.65
C SER A 5 46.13 17.14 -42.46
N THR A 6 45.70 18.31 -41.94
CA THR A 6 44.87 19.39 -42.53
C THR A 6 43.35 19.20 -42.50
N ALA A 7 42.49 20.21 -42.35
CA ALA A 7 42.53 21.59 -41.85
C ALA A 7 41.05 22.04 -41.77
N ALA A 8 40.72 22.92 -40.84
CA ALA A 8 39.39 23.56 -40.77
C ALA A 8 39.21 24.60 -41.90
N PRO A 9 37.96 25.01 -42.17
CA PRO A 9 37.74 26.44 -42.33
C PRO A 9 36.53 26.98 -41.56
N LEU A 10 36.80 28.10 -40.88
CA LEU A 10 35.83 29.13 -40.48
C LEU A 10 35.34 29.92 -41.70
N ARG A 11 34.13 30.49 -41.56
CA ARG A 11 33.59 31.79 -42.09
C ARG A 11 32.17 31.57 -42.61
N ARG A 12 31.21 32.48 -42.46
CA ARG A 12 31.27 33.94 -42.34
C ARG A 12 29.93 34.43 -41.79
N ARG A 13 29.97 35.40 -40.86
CA ARG A 13 28.81 36.23 -40.52
C ARG A 13 28.47 37.13 -41.73
N LEU A 14 27.19 37.27 -42.04
CA LEU A 14 26.63 38.40 -42.77
C LEU A 14 25.43 38.92 -41.99
N LEU A 15 25.31 40.24 -42.00
CA LEU A 15 24.53 41.07 -41.08
C LEU A 15 23.79 42.11 -41.97
N VAL A 16 22.51 42.37 -41.63
CA VAL A 16 21.67 43.58 -41.92
C VAL A 16 21.17 43.75 -43.39
N PRO A 17 20.10 44.54 -43.73
CA PRO A 17 19.05 45.25 -42.94
C PRO A 17 17.56 45.16 -43.42
N ALA A 18 16.68 45.77 -42.60
CA ALA A 18 15.48 46.59 -42.94
C ALA A 18 14.22 45.86 -43.47
N LEU A 19 12.95 46.20 -43.16
CA LEU A 19 12.30 47.42 -42.65
C LEU A 19 10.92 47.09 -42.03
N ALA A 20 10.53 47.95 -41.08
CA ALA A 20 9.23 48.28 -40.47
C ALA A 20 7.90 47.68 -41.00
N ALA A 21 7.01 47.32 -40.05
CA ALA A 21 5.66 47.90 -40.00
C ALA A 21 5.02 47.75 -38.60
N LEU A 22 4.47 48.87 -38.14
CA LEU A 22 3.70 49.12 -36.93
C LEU A 22 2.37 48.36 -36.95
N SER A 23 1.94 47.78 -35.84
CA SER A 23 0.51 47.65 -35.50
C SER A 23 0.33 47.43 -34.00
N LEU A 24 -0.34 48.40 -33.40
CA LEU A 24 -0.76 48.50 -32.01
C LEU A 24 -1.84 47.45 -31.69
N PHE A 25 -1.67 46.71 -30.60
CA PHE A 25 -2.78 46.27 -29.76
C PHE A 25 -2.30 46.17 -28.31
N THR A 26 -2.55 47.24 -27.55
CA THR A 26 -2.46 47.24 -26.08
C THR A 26 -3.68 46.52 -25.54
N ALA A 27 -3.55 45.23 -25.24
CA ALA A 27 -4.49 44.53 -24.38
C ALA A 27 -4.03 44.71 -22.92
N VAL A 28 -4.68 45.64 -22.23
CA VAL A 28 -4.63 45.78 -20.77
C VAL A 28 -5.12 44.47 -20.16
N VAL A 29 -4.27 43.78 -19.41
CA VAL A 29 -4.66 42.66 -18.54
C VAL A 29 -4.88 43.23 -17.14
N PRO A 30 -6.11 43.35 -16.64
CA PRO A 30 -6.32 43.47 -15.20
C PRO A 30 -6.07 42.10 -14.59
N ALA A 31 -5.05 42.04 -13.75
CA ALA A 31 -4.87 40.97 -12.78
C ALA A 31 -5.95 41.04 -11.69
N ALA A 32 -6.26 39.86 -11.16
CA ALA A 32 -6.94 39.59 -9.90
C ALA A 32 -8.45 39.88 -9.85
N GLY A 33 -9.23 38.81 -9.69
CA GLY A 33 -10.60 38.98 -9.23
C GLY A 33 -11.55 37.80 -9.37
N SER A 34 -11.12 36.55 -9.18
CA SER A 34 -12.07 35.48 -8.82
C SER A 34 -11.35 34.35 -8.07
N ALA A 35 -11.10 34.55 -6.78
CA ALA A 35 -10.95 33.43 -5.85
C ALA A 35 -12.33 32.79 -5.67
N GLN A 36 -12.79 32.05 -6.67
CA GLN A 36 -13.75 30.98 -6.45
C GLN A 36 -12.94 29.72 -6.37
N ALA A 37 -12.52 29.41 -5.15
CA ALA A 37 -12.32 28.04 -4.73
C ALA A 37 -13.65 27.32 -4.94
N HIS A 38 -13.92 26.89 -6.18
CA HIS A 38 -14.72 25.72 -6.39
C HIS A 38 -13.97 24.62 -5.63
N GLN A 39 -14.42 24.40 -4.40
CA GLN A 39 -14.49 23.07 -3.85
C GLN A 39 -15.35 22.26 -4.83
N ALA A 40 -14.73 21.87 -5.95
CA ALA A 40 -14.98 20.58 -6.54
C ALA A 40 -14.54 19.59 -5.47
N GLY A 41 -15.39 19.41 -4.46
CA GLY A 41 -15.43 18.16 -3.74
C GLY A 41 -15.60 17.12 -4.82
N LEU A 42 -14.49 16.51 -5.21
CA LEU A 42 -14.47 15.21 -5.84
C LEU A 42 -15.32 14.33 -4.94
N ARG A 43 -16.61 14.24 -5.26
CA ARG A 43 -17.50 13.25 -4.68
C ARG A 43 -16.91 11.92 -5.13
N CYS A 44 -16.11 11.29 -4.28
CA CYS A 44 -15.69 9.91 -4.49
C CYS A 44 -16.97 9.09 -4.69
N PRO A 45 -17.23 8.54 -5.88
CA PRO A 45 -18.46 7.83 -6.15
C PRO A 45 -18.34 6.46 -5.49
N HIS A 46 -18.98 6.25 -4.34
CA HIS A 46 -19.17 4.92 -3.75
C HIS A 46 -17.90 4.05 -3.53
N SER A 47 -16.69 4.65 -3.50
CA SER A 47 -15.41 3.93 -3.58
C SER A 47 -14.48 4.07 -2.36
N ALA A 48 -14.86 4.82 -1.32
CA ALA A 48 -14.04 5.00 -0.12
C ALA A 48 -14.40 3.96 0.95
N CYS A 49 -14.00 2.72 0.73
CA CYS A 49 -14.21 1.64 1.69
C CYS A 49 -12.91 1.37 2.46
N GLY A 50 -12.99 1.45 3.78
CA GLY A 50 -11.86 1.33 4.70
C GLY A 50 -11.03 2.62 4.82
N SER A 51 -10.26 2.74 5.90
CA SER A 51 -9.32 3.86 6.08
C SER A 51 -8.11 3.45 6.91
N LEU A 52 -6.96 4.04 6.61
CA LEU A 52 -5.73 3.90 7.40
C LEU A 52 -5.24 5.29 7.81
N THR A 53 -5.20 5.54 9.12
CA THR A 53 -4.54 6.74 9.66
C THR A 53 -3.09 6.39 9.98
N VAL A 54 -2.17 7.21 9.49
CA VAL A 54 -0.73 7.10 9.79
C VAL A 54 -0.36 8.23 10.74
N GLY A 55 -0.02 7.88 11.97
CA GLY A 55 0.49 8.79 12.99
C GLY A 55 2.01 8.66 13.17
N THR A 56 2.50 9.20 14.27
CA THR A 56 3.91 9.08 14.65
C THR A 56 4.14 7.71 15.31
N PRO A 57 5.04 6.86 14.78
CA PRO A 57 5.40 5.60 15.44
C PRO A 57 6.21 5.87 16.70
N SER A 58 6.32 4.87 17.58
CA SER A 58 7.17 4.98 18.75
C SER A 58 8.63 5.20 18.36
N LEU A 59 9.24 6.26 18.90
CA LEU A 59 10.68 6.55 18.78
C LEU A 59 11.48 6.12 20.01
N ALA A 60 10.86 5.40 20.95
CA ALA A 60 11.53 4.89 22.14
C ALA A 60 12.70 3.96 21.74
N PRO A 61 13.78 3.90 22.53
CA PRO A 61 14.80 2.87 22.32
C PRO A 61 14.20 1.46 22.48
N PRO A 62 14.89 0.41 21.98
CA PRO A 62 14.51 -0.98 22.24
C PRO A 62 14.25 -1.24 23.72
N ALA A 63 13.16 -1.96 24.02
CA ALA A 63 12.84 -2.35 25.38
C ALA A 63 13.91 -3.32 25.94
N THR A 64 14.34 -3.08 27.18
CA THR A 64 15.28 -3.95 27.91
C THR A 64 14.59 -4.87 28.89
N GLU A 65 13.36 -4.52 29.30
CA GLU A 65 12.55 -5.33 30.21
C GLU A 65 11.82 -6.45 29.47
N PRO A 66 11.61 -7.61 30.11
CA PRO A 66 10.84 -8.70 29.52
C PRO A 66 9.45 -8.22 29.08
N CYS A 67 9.14 -8.43 27.81
CA CYS A 67 7.84 -8.04 27.27
C CYS A 67 6.72 -8.98 27.74
N THR A 68 5.62 -8.38 28.20
CA THR A 68 4.43 -9.10 28.72
C THR A 68 3.23 -9.05 27.78
N ALA A 69 3.42 -8.59 26.53
CA ALA A 69 2.32 -8.50 25.57
C ALA A 69 1.82 -9.89 25.16
N LYS A 70 0.49 -10.03 25.03
CA LYS A 70 -0.16 -11.29 24.64
C LYS A 70 0.27 -11.77 23.25
N GLU A 71 0.50 -10.84 22.33
CA GLU A 71 0.95 -11.14 20.96
C GLU A 71 2.47 -11.04 20.88
N GLN A 72 3.14 -12.17 20.59
CA GLN A 72 4.62 -12.19 20.50
C GLN A 72 5.19 -11.20 19.47
N VAL A 73 4.43 -10.87 18.42
CA VAL A 73 4.84 -9.87 17.43
C VAL A 73 4.94 -8.47 18.03
N VAL A 74 4.10 -8.13 19.01
CA VAL A 74 4.19 -6.84 19.73
C VAL A 74 5.50 -6.77 20.50
N CYS A 75 5.91 -7.86 21.16
CA CYS A 75 7.19 -7.92 21.86
C CYS A 75 8.37 -7.72 20.90
N ARG A 76 8.36 -8.40 19.75
CA ARG A 76 9.40 -8.20 18.73
C ARG A 76 9.48 -6.76 18.23
N ILE A 77 8.35 -6.08 18.05
CA ILE A 77 8.34 -4.66 17.61
C ILE A 77 8.96 -3.75 18.68
N ARG A 78 8.75 -4.04 19.96
CA ARG A 78 9.33 -3.27 21.07
C ARG A 78 10.85 -3.44 21.19
N GLU A 79 11.40 -4.55 20.71
CA GLU A 79 12.84 -4.81 20.62
C GLU A 79 13.50 -4.14 19.40
N MET A 80 12.72 -3.69 18.42
CA MET A 80 13.24 -2.97 17.24
C MET A 80 13.75 -1.58 17.60
N THR A 81 14.78 -1.14 16.88
CA THR A 81 15.20 0.26 16.84
C THR A 81 14.14 1.15 16.19
N PRO A 82 14.18 2.48 16.40
CA PRO A 82 13.25 3.40 15.72
C PRO A 82 13.27 3.27 14.19
N ALA A 83 14.44 3.04 13.58
CA ALA A 83 14.57 2.87 12.13
C ALA A 83 13.87 1.59 11.63
N GLU A 84 14.10 0.46 12.30
CA GLU A 84 13.44 -0.81 11.97
C GLU A 84 11.91 -0.74 12.14
N ARG A 85 11.42 0.03 13.12
CA ARG A 85 9.96 0.25 13.26
C ARG A 85 9.38 1.05 12.10
N LEU A 86 10.12 1.99 11.52
CA LEU A 86 9.68 2.71 10.33
C LEU A 86 9.56 1.77 9.13
N GLU A 87 10.55 0.88 8.94
CA GLU A 87 10.50 -0.15 7.90
C GLU A 87 9.33 -1.12 8.10
N ALA A 88 9.13 -1.60 9.34
CA ALA A 88 8.02 -2.47 9.69
C ALA A 88 6.66 -1.79 9.47
N ARG A 89 6.55 -0.49 9.78
CA ARG A 89 5.36 0.32 9.49
C ARG A 89 5.10 0.40 7.99
N ASP A 90 6.11 0.62 7.16
CA ASP A 90 5.94 0.74 5.72
C ASP A 90 5.45 -0.59 5.10
N VAL A 91 5.97 -1.73 5.58
CA VAL A 91 5.41 -3.06 5.26
C VAL A 91 3.94 -3.15 5.69
N ARG A 92 3.61 -2.69 6.89
CA ARG A 92 2.26 -2.74 7.45
C ARG A 92 1.27 -1.83 6.71
N VAL A 93 1.71 -0.68 6.22
CA VAL A 93 0.91 0.21 5.36
C VAL A 93 0.52 -0.50 4.08
N ARG A 94 1.47 -1.15 3.40
CA ARG A 94 1.18 -1.97 2.19
C ARG A 94 0.22 -3.11 2.49
N TYR A 95 0.38 -3.77 3.65
CA TYR A 95 -0.55 -4.80 4.09
C TYR A 95 -1.98 -4.27 4.28
N HIS A 96 -2.15 -3.07 4.84
CA HIS A 96 -3.49 -2.47 5.00
C HIS A 96 -4.10 -2.01 3.67
N GLN A 97 -3.29 -1.61 2.69
CA GLN A 97 -3.78 -1.36 1.33
C GLN A 97 -4.44 -2.62 0.75
N LEU A 98 -3.80 -3.78 0.86
CA LEU A 98 -4.43 -5.05 0.49
C LEU A 98 -5.74 -5.29 1.26
N LEU A 99 -5.78 -5.07 2.58
CA LEU A 99 -7.02 -5.31 3.33
C LEU A 99 -8.17 -4.40 2.89
N MET A 100 -7.87 -3.16 2.50
CA MET A 100 -8.87 -2.28 1.88
C MET A 100 -9.31 -2.81 0.52
N ASP A 101 -8.39 -3.34 -0.29
CA ASP A 101 -8.71 -3.92 -1.60
C ASP A 101 -9.58 -5.17 -1.46
N MET A 102 -9.24 -6.05 -0.52
CA MET A 102 -10.06 -7.21 -0.14
C MET A 102 -11.45 -6.77 0.35
N GLY A 103 -11.52 -5.72 1.16
CA GLY A 103 -12.79 -5.16 1.63
C GLY A 103 -13.65 -4.63 0.49
N ARG A 104 -13.07 -3.92 -0.48
CA ARG A 104 -13.77 -3.49 -1.70
C ARG A 104 -14.26 -4.68 -2.52
N ARG A 105 -13.39 -5.68 -2.71
CA ARG A 105 -13.72 -6.89 -3.45
C ARG A 105 -14.86 -7.68 -2.82
N ARG A 106 -14.86 -7.80 -1.49
CA ARG A 106 -15.98 -8.36 -0.73
C ARG A 106 -17.29 -7.66 -1.08
N CYS A 107 -17.32 -6.33 -0.96
CA CYS A 107 -18.54 -5.55 -1.20
C CYS A 107 -19.02 -5.66 -2.65
N GLU A 108 -18.11 -5.72 -3.62
CA GLU A 108 -18.45 -5.96 -5.03
C GLU A 108 -19.12 -7.31 -5.23
N LEU A 109 -18.55 -8.38 -4.66
CA LEU A 109 -19.08 -9.73 -4.77
C LEU A 109 -20.44 -9.87 -4.07
N GLU A 110 -20.58 -9.33 -2.86
CA GLU A 110 -21.85 -9.33 -2.12
C GLU A 110 -22.94 -8.57 -2.89
N LYS A 111 -22.62 -7.39 -3.45
CA LYS A 111 -23.55 -6.62 -4.29
C LYS A 111 -23.94 -7.37 -5.58
N ALA A 112 -23.04 -8.19 -6.10
CA ALA A 112 -23.32 -9.06 -7.25
C ALA A 112 -24.12 -10.33 -6.88
N GLY A 113 -24.48 -10.53 -5.61
CA GLY A 113 -25.22 -11.70 -5.14
C GLY A 113 -24.37 -12.97 -5.04
N ALA A 114 -23.04 -12.85 -4.95
CA ALA A 114 -22.17 -14.01 -4.74
C ALA A 114 -22.49 -14.70 -3.41
N SER A 115 -22.33 -16.03 -3.37
CA SER A 115 -22.51 -16.78 -2.13
C SER A 115 -21.40 -16.49 -1.12
N PRO A 116 -21.64 -16.68 0.19
CA PRO A 116 -20.60 -16.56 1.21
C PRO A 116 -19.37 -17.44 0.93
N GLU A 117 -19.56 -18.62 0.33
CA GLU A 117 -18.46 -19.49 -0.09
C GLU A 117 -17.60 -18.86 -1.17
N THR A 118 -18.22 -18.33 -2.22
CA THR A 118 -17.51 -17.65 -3.31
C THR A 118 -16.70 -16.47 -2.78
N VAL A 119 -17.29 -15.66 -1.90
CA VAL A 119 -16.60 -14.55 -1.24
C VAL A 119 -15.43 -15.06 -0.38
N ALA A 120 -15.65 -16.10 0.43
CA ALA A 120 -14.62 -16.67 1.30
C ALA A 120 -13.42 -17.19 0.52
N ARG A 121 -13.64 -17.93 -0.58
CA ARG A 121 -12.58 -18.49 -1.41
C ARG A 121 -11.72 -17.39 -2.03
N GLU A 122 -12.36 -16.37 -2.62
CA GLU A 122 -11.66 -15.21 -3.19
C GLU A 122 -10.79 -14.50 -2.14
N LEU A 123 -11.38 -14.15 -0.98
CA LEU A 123 -10.65 -13.37 0.03
C LEU A 123 -9.50 -14.16 0.67
N VAL A 124 -9.67 -15.47 0.87
CA VAL A 124 -8.58 -16.32 1.39
C VAL A 124 -7.44 -16.41 0.38
N GLU A 125 -7.75 -16.52 -0.91
CA GLU A 125 -6.75 -16.50 -1.97
C GLU A 125 -6.00 -15.17 -2.03
N MET A 126 -6.71 -14.04 -2.10
CA MET A 126 -6.11 -12.69 -2.08
C MET A 126 -5.18 -12.52 -0.87
N ARG A 127 -5.61 -12.97 0.32
CA ARG A 127 -4.79 -12.90 1.53
C ARG A 127 -3.55 -13.77 1.45
N ASN A 128 -3.66 -14.97 0.87
CA ASN A 128 -2.54 -15.89 0.73
C ASN A 128 -1.50 -15.35 -0.26
N GLN A 129 -1.92 -14.77 -1.38
CA GLN A 129 -1.04 -14.12 -2.35
C GLN A 129 -0.30 -12.91 -1.75
N ALA A 130 -0.97 -12.17 -0.88
CA ALA A 130 -0.37 -10.99 -0.25
C ALA A 130 0.63 -11.29 0.87
N LYS A 131 0.85 -12.56 1.22
CA LYS A 131 1.85 -12.92 2.22
C LYS A 131 3.24 -12.52 1.78
N ASP A 132 3.49 -12.40 0.49
CA ASP A 132 4.76 -11.89 -0.03
C ASP A 132 4.99 -10.41 0.32
N ILE A 133 3.92 -9.60 0.40
CA ILE A 133 4.01 -8.22 0.92
C ILE A 133 4.43 -8.23 2.39
N ALA A 134 3.83 -9.11 3.20
CA ALA A 134 4.17 -9.23 4.62
C ALA A 134 5.54 -9.89 4.88
N ARG A 135 6.09 -10.60 3.88
CA ARG A 135 7.44 -11.19 3.88
C ARG A 135 8.49 -10.22 3.33
N ALA A 136 8.09 -9.07 2.80
CA ALA A 136 9.03 -8.05 2.35
C ALA A 136 9.94 -7.62 3.53
N GLY A 137 11.26 -7.79 3.37
CA GLY A 137 12.25 -7.54 4.41
C GLY A 137 12.72 -8.79 5.18
N MET A 138 12.11 -9.96 4.94
CA MET A 138 12.65 -11.23 5.45
C MET A 138 13.80 -11.72 4.56
N THR A 139 14.79 -12.37 5.17
CA THR A 139 15.80 -13.13 4.40
C THR A 139 15.16 -14.36 3.77
N ARG A 140 15.81 -14.93 2.75
CA ARG A 140 15.33 -16.15 2.10
C ARG A 140 15.16 -17.28 3.11
N GLU A 141 16.10 -17.45 4.03
CA GLU A 141 16.10 -18.49 5.06
C GLU A 141 14.91 -18.31 6.02
N GLN A 142 14.56 -17.06 6.36
CA GLN A 142 13.39 -16.75 7.18
C GLN A 142 12.08 -17.10 6.46
N VAL A 143 12.00 -16.80 5.16
CA VAL A 143 10.85 -17.18 4.32
C VAL A 143 10.74 -18.70 4.21
N GLU A 144 11.83 -19.40 3.91
CA GLU A 144 11.87 -20.87 3.81
C GLU A 144 11.45 -21.54 5.12
N ALA A 145 11.94 -21.07 6.26
CA ALA A 145 11.55 -21.57 7.58
C ALA A 145 10.04 -21.34 7.85
N LEU A 146 9.50 -20.19 7.47
CA LEU A 146 8.07 -19.90 7.59
C LEU A 146 7.22 -20.83 6.71
N GLU A 147 7.62 -21.01 5.46
CA GLU A 147 6.91 -21.88 4.52
C GLU A 147 6.98 -23.34 4.93
N GLN A 148 8.12 -23.77 5.48
CA GLN A 148 8.28 -25.13 5.99
C GLN A 148 7.32 -25.40 7.15
N ARG A 149 7.23 -24.50 8.13
CA ARG A 149 6.22 -24.59 9.20
C ARG A 149 4.79 -24.60 8.66
N ASN A 150 4.52 -23.80 7.62
CA ASN A 150 3.19 -23.78 7.00
C ASN A 150 2.88 -25.09 6.27
N ARG A 151 3.85 -25.70 5.58
CA ARG A 151 3.72 -27.03 4.97
C ARG A 151 3.44 -28.09 6.02
N GLU A 152 4.18 -28.11 7.13
CA GLU A 152 3.97 -29.06 8.23
C GLU A 152 2.59 -28.92 8.86
N LYS A 153 2.12 -27.68 9.04
CA LYS A 153 0.86 -27.40 9.73
C LYS A 153 -0.39 -27.49 8.83
N TYR A 154 -0.27 -27.07 7.58
CA TYR A 154 -1.40 -26.86 6.67
C TYR A 154 -1.26 -27.63 5.34
N GLY A 155 -0.13 -28.26 5.06
CA GLY A 155 0.15 -28.86 3.75
C GLY A 155 0.33 -27.84 2.61
N ASN A 156 0.39 -26.54 2.92
CA ASN A 156 0.46 -25.45 1.95
C ASN A 156 1.47 -24.40 2.44
N PRO A 157 2.46 -23.98 1.62
CA PRO A 157 3.52 -23.05 2.04
C PRO A 157 3.01 -21.64 2.34
N LEU A 158 1.90 -21.23 1.73
CA LEU A 158 1.30 -19.92 1.96
C LEU A 158 0.49 -19.93 3.26
N GLY A 159 -0.24 -21.00 3.55
CA GLY A 159 -1.01 -21.15 4.79
C GLY A 159 -2.32 -21.92 4.55
N PRO A 160 -3.33 -21.79 5.43
CA PRO A 160 -4.53 -22.59 5.29
C PRO A 160 -5.33 -22.25 4.03
N THR A 161 -5.97 -23.26 3.44
CA THR A 161 -6.95 -23.09 2.36
C THR A 161 -8.31 -22.63 2.90
N ALA A 162 -9.19 -22.17 2.01
CA ALA A 162 -10.56 -21.82 2.39
C ALA A 162 -11.31 -23.00 3.01
N ASP A 163 -11.12 -24.21 2.47
CA ASP A 163 -11.74 -25.44 3.01
C ASP A 163 -11.21 -25.80 4.41
N GLN A 164 -9.91 -25.62 4.65
CA GLN A 164 -9.32 -25.83 5.99
C GLN A 164 -9.84 -24.80 7.00
N LEU A 165 -10.03 -23.55 6.57
CA LEU A 165 -10.65 -22.52 7.41
C LEU A 165 -12.12 -22.83 7.66
N TYR A 166 -12.87 -23.30 6.66
CA TYR A 166 -14.26 -23.72 6.81
C TYR A 166 -14.39 -24.89 7.78
N ALA A 167 -13.58 -25.95 7.62
CA ALA A 167 -13.56 -27.09 8.53
C ALA A 167 -13.26 -26.69 9.98
N LYS A 168 -12.44 -25.65 10.18
CA LYS A 168 -12.12 -25.13 11.51
C LYS A 168 -13.20 -24.21 12.09
N LEU A 169 -13.81 -23.36 11.26
CA LEU A 169 -14.71 -22.29 11.72
C LEU A 169 -16.17 -22.72 11.71
N GLY A 170 -16.59 -23.52 10.74
CA GLY A 170 -17.93 -24.09 10.64
C GLY A 170 -18.92 -23.28 9.79
N SER A 171 -18.54 -22.12 9.27
CA SER A 171 -19.36 -21.34 8.34
C SER A 171 -18.51 -20.50 7.38
N TRP A 172 -19.03 -20.25 6.18
CA TRP A 172 -18.35 -19.45 5.17
C TRP A 172 -18.28 -17.97 5.57
N GLU A 173 -19.29 -17.46 6.26
CA GLU A 173 -19.34 -16.11 6.82
C GLU A 173 -18.18 -15.90 7.82
N GLN A 174 -17.90 -16.88 8.69
CA GLN A 174 -16.76 -16.79 9.59
C GLN A 174 -15.43 -16.87 8.83
N VAL A 175 -15.35 -17.58 7.69
CA VAL A 175 -14.16 -17.57 6.84
C VAL A 175 -13.95 -16.17 6.22
N VAL A 176 -15.01 -15.54 5.70
CA VAL A 176 -14.99 -14.15 5.19
C VAL A 176 -14.48 -13.19 6.25
N GLU A 177 -15.07 -13.23 7.45
CA GLU A 177 -14.66 -12.37 8.58
C GLU A 177 -13.21 -12.67 9.00
N SER A 178 -12.82 -13.93 9.05
CA SER A 178 -11.45 -14.33 9.37
C SER A 178 -10.43 -13.81 8.36
N ALA A 179 -10.76 -13.84 7.06
CA ALA A 179 -9.88 -13.38 5.99
C ALA A 179 -9.56 -11.87 6.11
N GLY A 180 -10.53 -11.04 6.48
CA GLY A 180 -10.36 -9.59 6.64
C GLY A 180 -9.72 -9.12 7.96
N ARG A 181 -9.52 -10.02 8.94
CA ARG A 181 -9.01 -9.66 10.27
C ARG A 181 -7.55 -9.22 10.28
N THR A 182 -7.26 -8.23 11.12
CA THR A 182 -5.93 -7.68 11.41
C THR A 182 -5.74 -7.45 12.91
N SER A 183 -4.51 -7.15 13.35
CA SER A 183 -4.18 -6.89 14.76
C SER A 183 -4.05 -5.38 15.04
N ALA A 184 -4.98 -4.85 15.81
CA ALA A 184 -4.96 -3.46 16.26
C ALA A 184 -3.80 -3.17 17.23
N SER A 185 -3.31 -4.17 17.96
CA SER A 185 -2.18 -4.02 18.88
C SER A 185 -0.88 -3.76 18.09
N VAL A 186 -0.66 -4.54 17.02
CA VAL A 186 0.46 -4.34 16.08
C VAL A 186 0.35 -2.97 15.40
N ASP A 187 -0.85 -2.59 14.97
CA ASP A 187 -1.07 -1.30 14.33
C ASP A 187 -0.70 -0.15 15.29
N GLY A 188 -1.11 -0.23 16.56
CA GLY A 188 -0.77 0.75 17.59
C GLY A 188 0.74 0.91 17.83
N GLU A 189 1.49 -0.19 17.90
CA GLU A 189 2.96 -0.15 18.07
C GLU A 189 3.66 0.58 16.90
N LEU A 190 3.07 0.50 15.70
CA LEU A 190 3.60 1.10 14.47
C LEU A 190 2.98 2.47 14.15
N GLY A 191 2.19 3.04 15.07
CA GLY A 191 1.54 4.34 14.87
C GLY A 191 0.46 4.34 13.79
N LEU A 192 -0.23 3.21 13.61
CA LEU A 192 -1.28 3.02 12.62
C LEU A 192 -2.64 2.83 13.30
N ALA A 193 -3.70 3.32 12.64
CA ALA A 193 -5.07 2.99 13.01
C ALA A 193 -5.87 2.61 11.75
N TYR A 194 -6.23 1.33 11.65
CA TYR A 194 -7.01 0.81 10.54
C TYR A 194 -8.50 0.70 10.90
N LYS A 195 -9.35 1.14 9.98
CA LYS A 195 -10.79 0.90 10.00
C LYS A 195 -11.16 0.07 8.79
N ALA A 196 -11.77 -1.08 9.03
CA ALA A 196 -12.21 -1.96 7.98
C ALA A 196 -13.34 -1.35 7.14
N CYS A 197 -13.44 -1.87 5.93
CA CYS A 197 -14.57 -1.70 5.04
C CYS A 197 -15.91 -2.05 5.70
N ALA A 198 -16.92 -1.20 5.49
CA ALA A 198 -18.31 -1.53 5.76
C ALA A 198 -19.04 -1.57 4.41
N CYS A 199 -19.55 -2.73 4.02
CA CYS A 199 -20.35 -2.85 2.80
C CYS A 199 -21.70 -2.18 3.03
N ALA A 200 -22.10 -1.31 2.10
CA ALA A 200 -23.45 -0.76 2.11
C ALA A 200 -24.40 -1.85 1.61
N HIS A 201 -25.29 -2.31 2.49
CA HIS A 201 -26.40 -3.21 2.14
C HIS A 201 -27.60 -2.42 1.64
#